data_AF-A0A7Y6E5K1-F1
#
_entry.id   AF-A0A7Y6E5K1-F1
#
_cell.length_a   1.000
_cell.length_b   1.000
_cell.length_c   1.000
_cell.angle_alpha   90.00
_cell.angle_beta   90.00
_cell.angle_gamma   90.00
#
_symmetry.space_group_name_H-M   'P 1'
#
loop_
_entity.id
_entity.type
_entity.pdbx_description
1 polymer ?
#
loop_
_entity_poly.entity_id
_entity_poly.type
_entity_poly.pdbx_seq_one_letter_code
_entity_poly.pdbx_strand_id
1 'polypeptide(L)'
;MTERPETPDPRASPDPAVPASAEAAVLAETVDRLREEVDGLRRALRSRGVIEQAKGLLMARMGCSADEAFGHLAQLSQHTNMKLVEVAAGLLGVEAPPEPPRLRHTRSRGQEPARHTDTVLPEPPGRLPVHPTAASVPRPPQSNVALSSEHAARFHLAASVLATATDADELARLLGREALAPLGADAVALAVLQPDGALRLAGTYGVGAQRVSQWQRIPPQTALPLTDAVRSGDPVRVRDRADADARYPHLG
;
A
#
# COMPACT_ATOMS: atom_id res chain seq x y z
N MET A 1 72.12 -5.18 -71.18
CA MET A 1 70.65 -5.19 -71.11
C MET A 1 70.29 -5.92 -69.82
N THR A 2 69.60 -5.39 -68.81
CA THR A 2 68.88 -4.13 -68.61
C THR A 2 68.61 -4.03 -67.09
N GLU A 3 68.74 -2.82 -66.53
CA GLU A 3 68.20 -2.23 -65.28
C GLU A 3 68.15 -2.91 -63.88
N ARG A 4 68.29 -2.01 -62.90
CA ARG A 4 68.20 -2.04 -61.41
C ARG A 4 66.77 -2.39 -60.92
N PRO A 5 66.53 -2.77 -59.63
CA PRO A 5 66.62 -1.80 -58.52
C PRO A 5 67.12 -2.37 -57.16
N GLU A 6 67.11 -1.46 -56.19
CA GLU A 6 67.79 -1.45 -54.89
C GLU A 6 66.75 -1.55 -53.74
N THR A 7 67.17 -2.16 -52.61
CA THR A 7 66.77 -1.91 -51.20
C THR A 7 65.29 -2.15 -50.75
N PRO A 8 64.95 -2.11 -49.44
CA PRO A 8 65.54 -2.77 -48.24
C PRO A 8 64.48 -3.45 -47.31
N ASP A 9 65.00 -4.11 -46.26
CA ASP A 9 64.43 -4.39 -44.93
C ASP A 9 63.66 -5.71 -44.65
N PRO A 10 64.28 -6.68 -43.92
CA PRO A 10 63.65 -7.92 -43.48
C PRO A 10 62.89 -7.82 -42.13
N ARG A 11 62.47 -6.64 -41.67
CA ARG A 11 61.79 -6.47 -40.36
C ARG A 11 60.42 -5.80 -40.36
N ALA A 12 59.70 -5.78 -41.48
CA ALA A 12 58.27 -5.45 -41.44
C ALA A 12 57.46 -6.71 -41.07
N SER A 13 57.47 -7.07 -39.78
CA SER A 13 56.40 -7.92 -39.22
C SER A 13 55.05 -7.24 -39.49
N PRO A 14 54.03 -7.95 -40.01
CA PRO A 14 52.70 -7.38 -40.08
C PRO A 14 52.24 -7.08 -38.66
N ASP A 15 51.93 -5.81 -38.40
CA ASP A 15 51.19 -5.36 -37.24
C ASP A 15 49.94 -6.26 -37.10
N PRO A 16 49.62 -6.86 -35.94
CA PRO A 16 48.44 -7.70 -35.82
C PRO A 16 47.23 -6.76 -35.93
N ALA A 17 46.69 -6.66 -37.14
CA ALA A 17 45.35 -6.14 -37.35
C ALA A 17 44.41 -6.94 -36.46
N VAL A 18 44.08 -6.40 -35.31
CA VAL A 18 42.92 -6.84 -34.54
C VAL A 18 41.77 -6.78 -35.54
N PRO A 19 41.13 -7.90 -35.89
CA PRO A 19 40.16 -7.88 -36.97
C PRO A 19 39.04 -6.94 -36.52
N ALA A 20 38.63 -6.01 -37.38
CA ALA A 20 37.57 -5.04 -37.10
C ALA A 20 36.28 -5.67 -36.54
N SER A 21 36.10 -6.99 -36.70
CA SER A 21 35.05 -7.79 -36.08
C SER A 21 35.16 -7.92 -34.55
N ALA A 22 36.37 -7.97 -33.98
CA ALA A 22 36.58 -8.05 -32.53
C ALA A 22 36.29 -6.70 -31.86
N GLU A 23 36.71 -5.60 -32.46
CA GLU A 23 36.37 -4.25 -32.00
C GLU A 23 34.86 -3.97 -32.12
N ALA A 24 34.24 -4.40 -33.23
CA ALA A 24 32.79 -4.32 -33.41
C ALA A 24 32.02 -5.16 -32.38
N ALA A 25 32.52 -6.34 -32.01
CA ALA A 25 31.91 -7.18 -30.98
C ALA A 25 31.99 -6.53 -29.58
N VAL A 26 33.15 -5.98 -29.21
CA VAL A 26 33.34 -5.26 -27.94
C VAL A 26 32.45 -4.01 -27.87
N LEU A 27 32.32 -3.28 -28.99
CA LEU A 27 31.41 -2.12 -29.07
C LEU A 27 29.96 -2.55 -28.94
N ALA A 28 29.55 -3.63 -29.60
CA ALA A 28 28.19 -4.17 -29.50
C ALA A 28 27.84 -4.57 -28.06
N GLU A 29 28.73 -5.31 -27.38
CA GLU A 29 28.57 -5.67 -25.97
C GLU A 29 28.46 -4.44 -25.06
N THR A 30 29.30 -3.43 -25.31
CA THR A 30 29.26 -2.16 -24.56
C THR A 30 27.95 -1.41 -24.76
N VAL A 31 27.46 -1.35 -26.01
CA VAL A 31 26.20 -0.71 -26.36
C VAL A 31 25.02 -1.43 -25.70
N ASP A 32 25.01 -2.77 -25.69
CA ASP A 32 23.94 -3.55 -25.09
C ASP A 32 23.91 -3.36 -23.56
N ARG A 33 25.07 -3.39 -22.89
CA ARG A 33 25.18 -3.06 -21.46
C ARG A 33 24.64 -1.67 -21.14
N LEU A 34 25.01 -0.66 -21.94
CA LEU A 34 24.55 0.72 -21.75
C LEU A 34 23.03 0.85 -21.95
N ARG A 35 22.46 0.14 -22.93
CA ARG A 35 21.01 0.11 -23.16
C ARG A 35 20.29 -0.48 -21.96
N GLU A 36 20.78 -1.61 -21.43
CA GLU A 36 20.23 -2.23 -20.23
C GLU A 36 20.27 -1.30 -19.01
N GLU A 37 21.38 -0.58 -18.84
CA GLU A 37 21.56 0.38 -17.75
C GLU A 37 20.58 1.57 -17.88
N VAL A 38 20.46 2.14 -19.08
CA VAL A 38 19.50 3.23 -19.37
C VAL A 38 18.06 2.77 -19.11
N ASP A 39 17.70 1.56 -19.53
CA ASP A 39 16.37 1.02 -19.29
C ASP A 39 16.12 0.74 -17.80
N GLY A 40 17.14 0.30 -17.07
CA GLY A 40 17.19 0.23 -15.61
C GLY A 40 16.82 1.55 -14.95
N LEU A 41 17.55 2.60 -15.30
CA LEU A 41 17.36 3.95 -14.76
C LEU A 41 15.96 4.50 -15.11
N ARG A 42 15.52 4.34 -16.36
CA ARG A 42 14.18 4.75 -16.80
C ARG A 42 13.08 4.05 -16.02
N ARG A 43 13.22 2.74 -15.74
CA ARG A 43 12.27 1.99 -14.88
C ARG A 43 12.25 2.55 -13.45
N ALA A 44 13.41 2.75 -12.83
CA ALA A 44 13.49 3.29 -11.47
C ALA A 44 12.88 4.71 -11.35
N LEU A 45 13.13 5.58 -12.33
CA LEU A 45 12.54 6.92 -12.37
C LEU A 45 11.02 6.89 -12.52
N ARG A 46 10.49 5.99 -13.36
CA ARG A 46 9.03 5.80 -13.47
C ARG A 46 8.43 5.33 -12.14
N SER A 47 9.04 4.34 -11.48
CA SER A 47 8.58 3.89 -10.16
C SER A 47 8.57 5.02 -9.14
N ARG A 48 9.64 5.83 -9.07
CA ARG A 48 9.71 6.98 -8.18
C ARG A 48 8.63 8.02 -8.50
N GLY A 49 8.40 8.31 -9.78
CA GLY A 49 7.37 9.25 -10.22
C GLY A 49 5.96 8.88 -9.74
N VAL A 50 5.59 7.61 -9.86
CA VAL A 50 4.29 7.09 -9.38
C VAL A 50 4.15 7.25 -7.87
N ILE A 51 5.21 6.96 -7.11
CA ILE A 51 5.21 7.10 -5.65
C ILE A 51 5.06 8.57 -5.23
N GLU A 52 5.78 9.48 -5.89
CA GLU A 52 5.70 10.91 -5.61
C GLU A 52 4.32 11.48 -5.94
N GLN A 53 3.68 11.04 -7.03
CA GLN A 53 2.32 11.42 -7.38
C GLN A 53 1.29 10.94 -6.36
N ALA A 54 1.39 9.68 -5.92
CA ALA A 54 0.54 9.12 -4.88
C ALA A 54 0.67 9.89 -3.56
N LYS A 55 1.91 10.24 -3.17
CA LYS A 55 2.18 11.08 -1.99
C LYS A 55 1.50 12.45 -2.13
N GLY A 56 1.63 13.10 -3.29
CA GLY A 56 0.98 14.39 -3.55
C GLY A 56 -0.55 14.34 -3.47
N LEU A 57 -1.17 13.26 -3.97
CA LEU A 57 -2.61 13.02 -3.84
C LEU A 57 -3.02 12.92 -2.36
N LEU A 58 -2.29 12.14 -1.55
CA LEU A 58 -2.57 12.01 -0.11
C LEU A 58 -2.41 13.34 0.62
N MET A 59 -1.36 14.11 0.33
CA MET A 59 -1.18 15.45 0.89
C MET A 59 -2.38 16.36 0.59
N ALA A 60 -2.83 16.39 -0.66
CA ALA A 60 -3.96 17.22 -1.09
C ALA A 60 -5.30 16.77 -0.48
N ARG A 61 -5.48 15.45 -0.25
CA ARG A 61 -6.73 14.88 0.27
C ARG A 61 -6.83 14.90 1.78
N MET A 62 -5.71 14.72 2.48
CA MET A 62 -5.68 14.57 3.95
C MET A 62 -5.17 15.82 4.65
N GLY A 63 -4.65 16.81 3.92
CA GLY A 63 -4.05 18.01 4.51
C GLY A 63 -2.77 17.71 5.31
N CYS A 64 -2.11 16.59 5.05
CA CYS A 64 -0.93 16.13 5.77
C CYS A 64 0.38 16.55 5.10
N SER A 65 1.49 16.45 5.84
CA SER A 65 2.84 16.64 5.32
C SER A 65 3.25 15.51 4.36
N ALA A 66 4.34 15.75 3.61
CA ALA A 66 4.90 14.76 2.72
C ALA A 66 5.43 13.51 3.47
N ASP A 67 6.01 13.70 4.65
CA ASP A 67 6.55 12.60 5.46
C ASP A 67 5.42 11.72 6.02
N GLU A 68 4.32 12.33 6.48
CA GLU A 68 3.12 11.61 6.90
C GLU A 68 2.50 10.83 5.73
N ALA A 69 2.34 11.48 4.58
CA ALA A 69 1.82 10.83 3.37
C ALA A 69 2.69 9.62 2.94
N PHE A 70 4.02 9.75 3.00
CA PHE A 70 4.91 8.62 2.74
C PHE A 70 4.81 7.53 3.81
N GLY A 71 4.69 7.93 5.08
CA GLY A 71 4.43 7.02 6.20
C GLY A 71 3.18 6.17 5.99
N HIS A 72 2.09 6.78 5.52
CA HIS A 72 0.86 6.07 5.17
C HIS A 72 1.07 5.06 4.03
N LEU A 73 1.76 5.44 2.94
CA LEU A 73 2.08 4.52 1.85
C LEU A 73 2.96 3.35 2.32
N ALA A 74 3.96 3.62 3.16
CA ALA A 74 4.86 2.62 3.71
C ALA A 74 4.13 1.64 4.64
N GLN A 75 3.26 2.17 5.52
CA GLN A 75 2.44 1.35 6.39
C GLN A 75 1.51 0.45 5.55
N LEU A 76 0.88 1.00 4.51
CA LEU A 76 0.01 0.23 3.63
C LEU A 76 0.77 -0.86 2.86
N SER A 77 1.96 -0.55 2.34
CA SER A 77 2.86 -1.53 1.70
C SER A 77 3.25 -2.66 2.65
N GLN A 78 3.57 -2.36 3.91
CA GLN A 78 3.91 -3.37 4.91
C GLN A 78 2.73 -4.27 5.27
N HIS A 79 1.54 -3.69 5.45
CA HIS A 79 0.34 -4.45 5.83
C HIS A 79 -0.18 -5.32 4.70
N THR A 80 0.01 -4.90 3.44
CA THR A 80 -0.40 -5.66 2.25
C THR A 80 0.69 -6.61 1.73
N ASN A 81 1.92 -6.46 2.23
CA ASN A 81 3.11 -7.12 1.68
C ASN A 81 3.27 -6.91 0.16
N MET A 82 2.79 -5.77 -0.36
CA MET A 82 2.96 -5.34 -1.75
C MET A 82 4.09 -4.34 -1.86
N LYS A 83 4.69 -4.21 -3.05
CA LYS A 83 5.72 -3.19 -3.24
C LYS A 83 5.08 -1.80 -3.17
N LEU A 84 5.81 -0.84 -2.62
CA LEU A 84 5.32 0.53 -2.43
C LEU A 84 4.88 1.19 -3.75
N VAL A 85 5.53 0.87 -4.88
CA VAL A 85 5.12 1.34 -6.21
C VAL A 85 3.78 0.73 -6.68
N GLU A 86 3.49 -0.51 -6.32
CA GLU A 86 2.22 -1.19 -6.66
C GLU A 86 1.07 -0.59 -5.84
N VAL A 87 1.32 -0.31 -4.55
CA VAL A 87 0.39 0.43 -3.69
C VAL A 87 0.11 1.82 -4.24
N ALA A 88 1.15 2.56 -4.63
CA ALA A 88 1.02 3.90 -5.19
C ALA A 88 0.26 3.90 -6.53
N ALA A 89 0.56 2.94 -7.42
CA ALA A 89 -0.15 2.78 -8.69
C ALA A 89 -1.63 2.46 -8.48
N GLY A 90 -1.93 1.56 -7.54
CA GLY A 90 -3.30 1.26 -7.11
C GLY A 90 -4.03 2.52 -6.64
N LEU A 91 -3.40 3.34 -5.80
CA LEU A 91 -3.98 4.59 -5.30
C LEU A 91 -4.31 5.59 -6.43
N LEU A 92 -3.48 5.63 -7.46
CA LEU A 92 -3.67 6.50 -8.61
C LEU A 92 -4.63 5.92 -9.67
N GLY A 93 -5.04 4.65 -9.53
CA GLY A 93 -5.84 3.96 -10.54
C GLY A 93 -5.08 3.72 -11.86
N VAL A 94 -3.75 3.62 -11.80
CA VAL A 94 -2.89 3.39 -12.97
C VAL A 94 -2.20 2.03 -12.88
N GLU A 95 -1.72 1.52 -14.00
CA GLU A 95 -0.93 0.29 -14.03
C GLU A 95 0.47 0.54 -13.43
N ALA A 96 0.95 -0.40 -12.62
CA ALA A 96 2.26 -0.31 -11.99
C ALA A 96 3.38 -0.44 -13.04
N PRO A 97 4.41 0.43 -13.02
CA PRO A 97 5.56 0.27 -13.90
C PRO A 97 6.27 -1.07 -13.70
N PRO A 98 6.77 -1.71 -14.78
CA PRO A 98 7.48 -2.98 -14.67
C PRO A 98 8.74 -2.84 -13.80
N GLU A 99 8.93 -3.80 -12.89
CA GLU A 99 10.01 -3.78 -11.89
C GLU A 99 11.39 -3.75 -12.56
N PRO A 100 12.37 -2.98 -12.04
CA PRO A 100 13.76 -3.15 -12.44
C PRO A 100 14.26 -4.55 -12.03
N PRO A 101 15.12 -5.20 -12.82
CA PRO A 101 15.80 -6.40 -12.36
C PRO A 101 16.59 -6.04 -11.10
N ARG A 102 16.39 -6.83 -10.03
CA ARG A 102 17.14 -6.62 -8.79
C ARG A 102 18.61 -6.80 -9.10
N LEU A 103 19.35 -5.69 -9.18
CA LEU A 103 20.80 -5.73 -9.19
C LEU A 103 21.21 -6.43 -7.90
N ARG A 104 21.67 -7.69 -8.01
CA ARG A 104 22.28 -8.40 -6.90
C ARG A 104 23.49 -7.58 -6.50
N HIS A 105 23.36 -6.77 -5.45
CA HIS A 105 24.51 -6.30 -4.71
C HIS A 105 25.16 -7.54 -4.09
N THR A 106 26.08 -8.16 -4.82
CA THR A 106 27.11 -8.98 -4.22
C THR A 106 27.88 -8.02 -3.30
N ARG A 107 27.49 -8.00 -2.02
CA ARG A 107 28.31 -7.39 -0.97
C ARG A 107 29.65 -8.11 -1.03
N SER A 108 30.64 -7.46 -1.64
CA SER A 108 32.04 -7.83 -1.51
C SER A 108 32.36 -7.78 -0.02
N ARG A 109 32.56 -8.97 0.55
CA ARG A 109 33.07 -9.17 1.90
C ARG A 109 34.54 -8.82 1.84
N GLY A 110 34.89 -7.59 2.22
CA GLY A 110 36.27 -7.15 2.23
C GLY A 110 36.46 -5.77 2.86
N GLN A 111 37.01 -5.77 4.08
CA GLN A 111 37.88 -4.73 4.64
C GLN A 111 37.22 -3.59 5.44
N GLU A 112 36.90 -3.87 6.71
CA GLU A 112 36.87 -2.88 7.80
C GLU A 112 38.31 -2.61 8.28
N PRO A 113 38.77 -1.34 8.36
CA PRO A 113 39.91 -0.99 9.17
C PRO A 113 39.46 -0.77 10.62
N ALA A 114 40.00 -1.59 11.52
CA ALA A 114 39.83 -1.48 12.96
C ALA A 114 40.28 -0.12 13.51
N ARG A 115 39.47 0.49 14.38
CA ARG A 115 39.95 1.37 15.46
C ARG A 115 39.14 1.17 16.74
N HIS A 116 39.81 0.60 17.72
CA HIS A 116 39.50 0.74 19.15
C HIS A 116 39.61 2.21 19.56
N THR A 117 38.73 2.68 20.45
CA THR A 117 39.09 2.99 21.84
C THR A 117 37.84 3.22 22.69
N ASP A 118 37.91 2.68 23.90
CA ASP A 118 36.99 2.79 25.03
C ASP A 118 36.46 4.21 25.31
N THR A 119 35.21 4.28 25.73
CA THR A 119 34.81 5.07 26.91
C THR A 119 33.54 4.48 27.51
N VAL A 120 33.70 3.92 28.71
CA VAL A 120 32.62 3.50 29.62
C VAL A 120 32.14 4.73 30.40
N LEU A 121 30.82 4.95 30.47
CA LEU A 121 30.19 5.80 31.49
C LEU A 121 28.98 5.05 32.09
N PRO A 122 28.80 5.05 33.42
CA PRO A 122 27.94 4.09 34.12
C PRO A 122 26.43 4.35 34.02
N GLU A 123 25.68 3.25 34.08
CA GLU A 123 24.22 3.16 34.12
C GLU A 123 23.60 3.78 35.40
N PRO A 124 22.46 4.50 35.31
CA PRO A 124 21.64 4.85 36.46
C PRO A 124 20.69 3.70 36.86
N PRO A 125 20.43 3.46 38.16
CA PRO A 125 19.63 2.32 38.60
C PRO A 125 18.11 2.56 38.51
N GLY A 126 17.41 1.53 38.01
CA GLY A 126 16.10 1.09 38.51
C GLY A 126 14.88 1.99 38.25
N ARG A 127 14.19 1.80 37.12
CA ARG A 127 12.75 2.10 37.00
C ARG A 127 11.97 0.80 36.80
N LEU A 128 11.07 0.54 37.75
CA LEU A 128 10.13 -0.58 37.76
C LEU A 128 9.28 -0.62 36.48
N PRO A 129 8.97 -1.81 35.94
CA PRO A 129 8.05 -1.92 34.82
C PRO A 129 6.60 -1.68 35.30
N VAL A 130 5.99 -0.59 34.85
CA VAL A 130 4.54 -0.42 34.87
C VAL A 130 4.00 -0.69 33.47
N HIS A 131 3.55 -1.91 33.23
CA HIS A 131 2.65 -2.20 32.11
C HIS A 131 1.21 -1.90 32.59
N PRO A 132 0.50 -0.91 32.03
CA PRO A 132 -0.95 -0.97 32.06
C PRO A 132 -1.36 -2.08 31.09
N THR A 133 -1.97 -3.13 31.64
CA THR A 133 -2.63 -4.22 30.92
C THR A 133 -3.78 -3.62 30.10
N ALA A 134 -3.49 -3.18 28.88
CA ALA A 134 -4.52 -2.92 27.89
C ALA A 134 -5.12 -4.28 27.53
N ALA A 135 -6.39 -4.47 27.87
CA ALA A 135 -7.17 -5.63 27.46
C ALA A 135 -7.00 -5.84 25.95
N SER A 136 -6.48 -7.02 25.57
CA SER A 136 -6.37 -7.43 24.18
C SER A 136 -7.75 -7.35 23.52
N VAL A 137 -7.92 -6.40 22.60
CA VAL A 137 -9.04 -6.40 21.67
C VAL A 137 -8.92 -7.68 20.83
N PRO A 138 -9.94 -8.56 20.79
CA PRO A 138 -9.89 -9.75 19.95
C PRO A 138 -9.80 -9.33 18.48
N ARG A 139 -8.70 -9.72 17.83
CA ARG A 139 -8.48 -9.55 16.40
C ARG A 139 -9.54 -10.36 15.65
N PRO A 140 -10.32 -9.76 14.72
CA PRO A 140 -11.34 -10.51 13.98
C PRO A 140 -10.70 -11.64 13.16
N PRO A 141 -11.39 -12.78 12.98
CA PRO A 141 -10.87 -13.92 12.23
C PRO A 141 -10.63 -13.51 10.78
N GLN A 142 -9.37 -13.63 10.34
CA GLN A 142 -8.97 -13.39 8.96
C GLN A 142 -9.53 -14.54 8.10
N SER A 143 -10.74 -14.37 7.56
CA SER A 143 -11.30 -15.28 6.58
C SER A 143 -10.46 -15.19 5.31
N ASN A 144 -9.67 -16.23 5.07
CA ASN A 144 -8.70 -16.33 3.98
C ASN A 144 -9.42 -16.62 2.65
N VAL A 145 -10.18 -15.65 2.15
CA VAL A 145 -10.46 -15.55 0.72
C VAL A 145 -9.34 -14.68 0.17
N ALA A 146 -8.44 -15.26 -0.61
CA ALA A 146 -7.45 -14.49 -1.36
C ALA A 146 -8.23 -13.60 -2.35
N LEU A 147 -8.65 -12.43 -1.86
CA LEU A 147 -9.14 -11.34 -2.69
C LEU A 147 -8.06 -11.13 -3.76
N SER A 148 -8.42 -11.14 -5.05
CA SER A 148 -7.43 -10.87 -6.09
C SER A 148 -6.65 -9.61 -5.73
N SER A 149 -5.38 -9.52 -6.12
CA SER A 149 -4.49 -8.38 -5.78
C SER A 149 -5.15 -7.02 -6.02
N GLU A 150 -6.00 -6.91 -7.04
CA GLU A 150 -6.83 -5.75 -7.37
C GLU A 150 -7.92 -5.45 -6.32
N HIS A 151 -8.63 -6.46 -5.80
CA HIS A 151 -9.63 -6.29 -4.74
C HIS A 151 -8.99 -5.98 -3.39
N ALA A 152 -7.85 -6.60 -3.07
CA ALA A 152 -7.08 -6.28 -1.88
C ALA A 152 -6.57 -4.83 -1.93
N ALA A 153 -6.01 -4.41 -3.07
CA ALA A 153 -5.60 -3.02 -3.28
C ALA A 153 -6.80 -2.08 -3.13
N ARG A 154 -7.91 -2.29 -3.84
CA ARG A 154 -9.13 -1.47 -3.72
C ARG A 154 -9.66 -1.38 -2.28
N PHE A 155 -9.69 -2.49 -1.57
CA PHE A 155 -10.10 -2.53 -0.16
C PHE A 155 -9.21 -1.65 0.71
N HIS A 156 -7.89 -1.75 0.53
CA HIS A 156 -6.91 -0.97 1.27
C HIS A 156 -6.94 0.53 0.94
N LEU A 157 -7.25 0.89 -0.31
CA LEU A 157 -7.45 2.28 -0.74
C LEU A 157 -8.71 2.87 -0.11
N ALA A 158 -9.82 2.14 -0.16
CA ALA A 158 -11.04 2.52 0.55
C ALA A 158 -10.72 2.71 2.04
N ALA A 159 -10.06 1.75 2.69
CA ALA A 159 -9.67 1.88 4.10
C ALA A 159 -8.81 3.13 4.38
N SER A 160 -7.90 3.51 3.49
CA SER A 160 -7.07 4.71 3.68
C SER A 160 -7.86 6.02 3.58
N VAL A 161 -8.80 6.12 2.64
CA VAL A 161 -9.71 7.27 2.50
C VAL A 161 -10.63 7.35 3.72
N LEU A 162 -11.09 6.20 4.22
CA LEU A 162 -11.92 6.15 5.42
C LEU A 162 -11.17 6.57 6.68
N ALA A 163 -9.87 6.31 6.77
CA ALA A 163 -9.04 6.71 7.90
C ALA A 163 -8.88 8.22 8.04
N THR A 164 -9.20 9.00 7.00
CA THR A 164 -9.17 10.46 7.03
C THR A 164 -10.43 11.07 7.63
N ALA A 165 -11.49 10.27 7.83
CA ALA A 165 -12.75 10.77 8.36
C ALA A 165 -12.55 11.33 9.77
N THR A 166 -12.96 12.58 9.96
CA THR A 166 -12.82 13.28 11.24
C THR A 166 -13.99 13.03 12.18
N ASP A 167 -15.14 12.63 11.63
CA ASP A 167 -16.34 12.24 12.37
C ASP A 167 -17.08 11.07 11.70
N ALA A 168 -18.10 10.57 12.38
CA ALA A 168 -18.86 9.40 11.94
C ALA A 168 -19.79 9.68 10.74
N ASP A 169 -20.25 10.92 10.54
CA ASP A 169 -21.06 11.29 9.37
C ASP A 169 -20.20 11.34 8.11
N GLU A 170 -19.00 11.92 8.23
CA GLU A 170 -17.99 11.90 7.19
C GLU A 170 -17.57 10.47 6.86
N LEU A 171 -17.34 9.63 7.86
CA LEU A 171 -17.01 8.21 7.67
C LEU A 171 -18.14 7.46 6.94
N ALA A 172 -19.40 7.67 7.34
CA ALA A 172 -20.55 7.04 6.70
C ALA A 172 -20.69 7.47 5.23
N ARG A 173 -20.48 8.76 4.94
CA ARG A 173 -20.50 9.31 3.58
C ARG A 173 -19.40 8.72 2.71
N LEU A 174 -18.17 8.64 3.22
CA LEU A 174 -17.03 8.07 2.50
C LEU A 174 -17.21 6.56 2.29
N LEU A 175 -17.71 5.82 3.29
CA LEU A 175 -18.06 4.40 3.15
C LEU A 175 -19.09 4.19 2.04
N GLY A 176 -20.17 4.97 2.07
CA GLY A 176 -21.24 4.86 1.09
C GLY A 176 -20.77 5.15 -0.33
N ARG A 177 -20.11 6.29 -0.55
CA ARG A 177 -19.72 6.74 -1.90
C ARG A 177 -18.53 5.99 -2.47
N GLU A 178 -17.47 5.83 -1.69
CA GLU A 178 -16.17 5.45 -2.22
C GLU A 178 -15.91 3.94 -2.10
N ALA A 179 -16.47 3.28 -1.08
CA ALA A 179 -16.22 1.86 -0.81
C ALA A 179 -17.38 0.96 -1.21
N LEU A 180 -18.62 1.36 -0.93
CA LEU A 180 -19.79 0.49 -1.01
C LEU A 180 -20.69 0.74 -2.22
N ALA A 181 -20.64 1.93 -2.84
CA ALA A 181 -21.40 2.21 -4.06
C ALA A 181 -21.13 1.22 -5.20
N PRO A 182 -19.88 0.77 -5.47
CA PRO A 182 -19.62 -0.25 -6.50
C PRO A 182 -20.26 -1.61 -6.19
N LEU A 183 -20.60 -1.87 -4.93
CA LEU A 183 -21.27 -3.09 -4.48
C LEU A 183 -22.81 -2.94 -4.48
N GLY A 184 -23.34 -1.80 -4.96
CA GLY A 184 -24.77 -1.52 -5.02
C GLY A 184 -25.37 -1.07 -3.68
N ALA A 185 -24.57 -0.53 -2.76
CA ALA A 185 -25.10 0.02 -1.52
C ALA A 185 -25.63 1.45 -1.70
N ASP A 186 -26.92 1.64 -1.45
CA ASP A 186 -27.57 2.95 -1.54
C ASP A 186 -27.59 3.72 -0.21
N ALA A 187 -27.37 3.02 0.91
CA ALA A 187 -27.41 3.62 2.25
C ALA A 187 -26.43 2.94 3.23
N VAL A 188 -25.91 3.72 4.17
CA VAL A 188 -25.02 3.28 5.26
C VAL A 188 -25.48 3.90 6.57
N ALA A 189 -25.44 3.12 7.64
CA ALA A 189 -25.67 3.59 9.00
C ALA A 189 -24.56 3.06 9.92
N LEU A 190 -23.95 3.97 10.67
CA LEU A 190 -22.95 3.66 11.69
C LEU A 190 -23.56 3.90 13.07
N ALA A 191 -23.46 2.90 13.95
CA ALA A 191 -23.92 3.03 15.33
C ALA A 191 -22.84 2.63 16.31
N VAL A 192 -22.84 3.28 17.48
CA VAL A 192 -21.93 2.98 18.59
C VAL A 192 -22.74 2.32 19.71
N LEU A 193 -22.22 1.21 20.22
CA LEU A 193 -22.74 0.54 21.40
C LEU A 193 -22.43 1.37 22.65
N GLN A 194 -23.47 1.74 23.39
CA GLN A 194 -23.36 2.47 24.65
C GLN A 194 -23.22 1.48 25.82
N PRO A 195 -22.70 1.93 26.98
CA PRO A 195 -22.51 1.07 28.15
C PRO A 195 -23.78 0.42 28.70
N ASP A 196 -24.95 1.02 28.44
CA ASP A 196 -26.27 0.49 28.81
C ASP A 196 -26.83 -0.54 27.81
N GLY A 197 -26.03 -0.89 26.78
CA GLY A 197 -26.40 -1.81 25.71
C GLY A 197 -27.19 -1.17 24.57
N ALA A 198 -27.58 0.11 24.65
CA ALA A 198 -28.26 0.78 23.56
C ALA A 198 -27.30 1.10 22.40
N LEU A 199 -27.82 1.08 21.18
CA LEU A 199 -27.08 1.56 20.01
C LEU A 199 -27.45 3.01 19.74
N ARG A 200 -26.44 3.88 19.68
CA ARG A 200 -26.62 5.27 19.26
C ARG A 200 -26.18 5.42 17.82
N LEU A 201 -27.05 5.94 16.98
CA LEU A 201 -26.70 6.28 15.60
C LEU A 201 -25.66 7.41 15.61
N ALA A 202 -24.51 7.15 15.01
CA ALA A 202 -23.36 8.03 15.03
C ALA A 202 -23.12 8.72 13.68
N GLY A 203 -23.49 8.07 12.58
CA GLY A 203 -23.49 8.71 11.26
C GLY A 203 -24.28 7.94 10.23
N THR A 204 -24.76 8.63 9.20
CA THR A 204 -25.53 8.00 8.12
C THR A 204 -25.22 8.56 6.74
N TYR A 205 -25.47 7.73 5.73
CA TYR A 205 -25.43 8.11 4.32
C TYR A 205 -26.63 7.49 3.61
N GLY A 206 -27.33 8.24 2.76
CA GLY A 206 -28.48 7.73 1.98
C GLY A 206 -29.72 7.36 2.81
N VAL A 207 -29.72 7.62 4.12
CA VAL A 207 -30.87 7.38 5.00
C VAL A 207 -31.69 8.66 5.14
N GLY A 208 -33.01 8.58 4.92
CA GLY A 208 -33.90 9.73 5.03
C GLY A 208 -34.02 10.29 6.46
N ALA A 209 -34.18 11.61 6.59
CA ALA A 209 -34.16 12.33 7.87
C ALA A 209 -35.19 11.81 8.90
N GLN A 210 -36.38 11.40 8.44
CA GLN A 210 -37.41 10.82 9.32
C GLN A 210 -36.92 9.53 10.01
N ARG A 211 -36.26 8.64 9.26
CA ARG A 211 -35.68 7.40 9.81
C ARG A 211 -34.52 7.71 10.74
N VAL A 212 -33.64 8.64 10.35
CA VAL A 212 -32.53 9.08 11.22
C VAL A 212 -33.07 9.60 12.56
N SER A 213 -34.11 10.44 12.53
CA SER A 213 -34.74 10.99 13.74
C SER A 213 -35.41 9.92 14.60
N GLN A 214 -36.08 8.95 13.97
CA GLN A 214 -36.77 7.87 14.66
C GLN A 214 -35.80 6.90 15.36
N TRP A 215 -34.62 6.71 14.78
CA TRP A 215 -33.66 5.68 15.20
C TRP A 215 -32.36 6.25 15.77
N GLN A 216 -32.38 7.48 16.33
CA GLN A 216 -31.19 8.11 16.93
C GLN A 216 -30.61 7.26 18.07
N ARG A 217 -31.47 6.61 18.84
CA ARG A 217 -31.10 5.67 19.90
C ARG A 217 -32.01 4.45 19.87
N ILE A 218 -31.39 3.27 19.88
CA ILE A 218 -32.04 1.98 19.69
C ILE A 218 -31.82 1.16 20.97
N PRO A 219 -32.88 0.86 21.73
CA PRO A 219 -32.80 -0.01 22.90
C PRO A 219 -32.33 -1.44 22.53
N PRO A 220 -31.56 -2.14 23.40
CA PRO A 220 -30.99 -3.46 23.10
C PRO A 220 -32.03 -4.58 22.89
N GLN A 221 -33.28 -4.35 23.27
CA GLN A 221 -34.39 -5.31 23.13
C GLN A 221 -35.12 -5.17 21.79
N THR A 222 -34.87 -4.07 21.06
CA THR A 222 -35.48 -3.84 19.75
C THR A 222 -35.00 -4.92 18.79
N ALA A 223 -35.91 -5.57 18.07
CA ALA A 223 -35.55 -6.54 17.06
C ALA A 223 -35.13 -5.82 15.77
N LEU A 224 -33.83 -5.64 15.58
CA LEU A 224 -33.22 -5.12 14.36
C LEU A 224 -32.00 -5.96 13.95
N PRO A 225 -31.59 -5.94 12.67
CA PRO A 225 -30.36 -6.61 12.24
C PRO A 225 -29.13 -6.14 13.03
N LEU A 226 -29.06 -4.85 13.37
CA LEU A 226 -27.93 -4.25 14.09
C LEU A 226 -27.83 -4.73 15.54
N THR A 227 -28.97 -4.85 16.24
CA THR A 227 -29.03 -5.36 17.62
C THR A 227 -28.75 -6.86 17.69
N ASP A 228 -29.17 -7.61 16.67
CA ASP A 228 -28.86 -9.03 16.58
C ASP A 228 -27.37 -9.26 16.33
N ALA A 229 -26.75 -8.49 15.42
CA ALA A 229 -25.32 -8.57 15.15
C ALA A 229 -24.48 -8.26 16.41
N VAL A 230 -24.91 -7.31 17.24
CA VAL A 230 -24.26 -7.02 18.52
C VAL A 230 -24.42 -8.17 19.52
N ARG A 231 -25.58 -8.83 19.53
CA ARG A 231 -25.87 -9.93 20.46
C ARG A 231 -25.14 -11.22 20.07
N SER A 232 -25.09 -11.54 18.78
CA SER A 232 -24.43 -12.75 18.27
C SER A 232 -22.92 -12.57 18.13
N GLY A 233 -22.45 -11.34 17.88
CA GLY A 233 -21.07 -11.06 17.46
C GLY A 233 -20.80 -11.39 15.99
N ASP A 234 -21.80 -11.89 15.27
CA ASP A 234 -21.70 -12.34 13.88
C ASP A 234 -22.41 -11.37 12.92
N PRO A 235 -21.90 -11.21 11.67
CA PRO A 235 -22.57 -10.42 10.65
C PRO A 235 -23.97 -10.95 10.33
N VAL A 236 -24.99 -10.11 10.49
CA VAL A 236 -26.37 -10.42 10.10
C VAL A 236 -26.63 -9.94 8.68
N ARG A 237 -27.01 -10.85 7.79
CA ARG A 237 -27.48 -10.54 6.43
C ARG A 237 -28.97 -10.83 6.33
N VAL A 238 -29.69 -9.91 5.69
CA VAL A 238 -31.11 -10.04 5.35
C VAL A 238 -31.20 -10.08 3.84
N ARG A 239 -31.84 -11.11 3.29
CA ARG A 239 -31.75 -11.39 1.84
C ARG A 239 -32.61 -10.46 1.01
N ASP A 240 -33.81 -10.18 1.48
CA ASP A 240 -34.80 -9.38 0.78
C ASP A 240 -35.75 -8.67 1.75
N ARG A 241 -36.65 -7.85 1.21
CA ARG A 241 -37.58 -7.05 2.00
C ARG A 241 -38.58 -7.92 2.79
N ALA A 242 -38.99 -9.07 2.26
CA ALA A 242 -39.95 -9.95 2.90
C ALA A 242 -39.33 -10.68 4.11
N ASP A 243 -38.09 -11.15 3.98
CA ASP A 243 -37.28 -11.68 5.08
C ASP A 243 -37.07 -10.60 6.16
N ALA A 244 -36.84 -9.36 5.74
CA ALA A 244 -36.72 -8.22 6.65
C ALA A 244 -38.01 -7.97 7.43
N ASP A 245 -39.17 -7.94 6.78
CA ASP A 245 -40.46 -7.69 7.45
C ASP A 245 -40.86 -8.83 8.38
N ALA A 246 -40.56 -10.08 8.00
CA ALA A 246 -40.85 -11.25 8.83
C ALA A 246 -40.00 -11.29 10.11
N ARG A 247 -38.72 -10.94 10.03
CA ARG A 247 -37.76 -11.00 11.16
C ARG A 247 -37.69 -9.71 11.95
N TYR A 248 -37.90 -8.57 11.29
CA TYR A 248 -37.67 -7.22 11.82
C TYR A 248 -38.83 -6.28 11.41
N PRO A 249 -40.03 -6.49 11.97
CA PRO A 249 -41.23 -5.74 11.58
C PRO A 249 -41.13 -4.22 11.85
N HIS A 250 -40.17 -3.79 12.66
CA HIS A 250 -39.92 -2.37 12.95
C HIS A 250 -38.98 -1.68 11.95
N LEU A 251 -38.45 -2.40 10.94
CA LEU A 251 -37.50 -1.83 9.98
C LEU A 251 -38.16 -0.98 8.87
N GLY A 252 -39.48 -1.12 8.69
CA GLY A 252 -40.30 -0.50 7.65
C GLY A 252 -40.75 0.92 7.91
#